data_AF-A0A519T335-F1
#
_entry.id   AF-A0A519T335-F1
#
_cell.length_a   1.000
_cell.length_b   1.000
_cell.length_c   1.000
_cell.angle_alpha   90.00
_cell.angle_beta   90.00
_cell.angle_gamma   90.00
#
_symmetry.space_group_name_H-M   'P 1'
#
loop_
_entity.id
_entity.type
_entity.pdbx_description
1 polymer ?
#
loop_
_entity_poly.entity_id
_entity_poly.type
_entity_poly.pdbx_seq_one_letter_code
_entity_poly.pdbx_strand_id
1 'polypeptide(L)'
;MVFTPSPLLLKLLYNRGSLHNLPDQQGVAFSIKNLLDTVQLTGVEQVSIGGVVVPAAAIQLELAGGAVRLASSLGPEPGQALELAVGQGLTFMLATAPLPE
;
A
#
# COMPACT_ATOMS: atom_id res chain seq x y z
N MET A 1 -10.44 11.65 -14.81
CA MET A 1 -10.30 12.57 -13.67
C MET A 1 -9.36 11.92 -12.68
N VAL A 2 -8.27 12.59 -12.30
CA VAL A 2 -7.40 12.10 -11.21
C VAL A 2 -8.14 12.40 -9.91
N PHE A 3 -8.49 11.36 -9.15
CA PHE A 3 -9.02 11.53 -7.81
C PHE A 3 -7.87 11.95 -6.89
N THR A 4 -7.85 13.21 -6.50
CA THR A 4 -6.93 13.70 -5.47
C THR A 4 -7.66 13.63 -4.13
N PRO A 5 -7.31 12.70 -3.23
CA PRO A 5 -7.97 12.57 -1.93
C PRO A 5 -7.81 13.86 -1.11
N SER A 6 -8.86 14.22 -0.37
CA SER A 6 -8.82 15.41 0.50
C SER A 6 -7.79 15.23 1.62
N PRO A 7 -7.22 16.33 2.18
CA PRO A 7 -6.29 16.23 3.30
C PRO A 7 -6.87 15.48 4.52
N LEU A 8 -8.19 15.57 4.73
CA LEU A 8 -8.89 14.84 5.79
C LEU A 8 -8.88 13.32 5.51
N LEU A 9 -9.15 12.93 4.27
CA LEU A 9 -9.12 11.54 3.83
C LEU A 9 -7.72 10.93 4.01
N LEU A 10 -6.68 11.69 3.68
CA LEU A 10 -5.29 11.24 3.88
C LEU A 10 -4.95 11.05 5.36
N LYS A 11 -5.45 11.90 6.26
CA LYS A 11 -5.28 11.71 7.72
C LYS A 11 -5.99 10.48 8.26
N LEU A 12 -7.05 10.03 7.61
CA LEU A 12 -7.77 8.80 7.96
C LEU A 12 -7.06 7.56 7.44
N LEU A 13 -6.21 7.70 6.43
CA LEU A 13 -5.48 6.59 5.81
C LEU A 13 -4.02 6.48 6.30
N TYR A 14 -3.41 7.59 6.71
CA TYR A 14 -1.99 7.67 7.03
C TYR A 14 -1.75 8.12 8.46
N ASN A 15 -0.77 7.47 9.08
CA ASN A 15 -0.33 7.76 10.43
C ASN A 15 1.14 8.18 10.39
N ARG A 16 1.64 8.75 11.48
CA ARG A 16 3.08 8.93 11.65
C ARG A 16 3.78 7.57 11.57
N GLY A 17 4.82 7.46 10.76
CA GLY A 17 5.53 6.19 10.53
C GLY A 17 4.93 5.30 9.44
N SER A 18 3.86 5.75 8.74
CA SER A 18 3.33 5.04 7.58
C SER A 18 4.41 4.79 6.52
N LEU A 19 5.35 5.72 6.32
CA LEU A 19 6.47 5.54 5.40
C LEU A 19 7.77 5.33 6.18
N HIS A 20 8.47 4.23 5.91
CA HIS A 20 9.77 3.94 6.51
C HIS A 20 10.64 3.08 5.58
N ASN A 21 11.96 3.16 5.75
CA ASN A 21 12.88 2.28 5.06
C ASN A 21 12.82 0.88 5.67
N LEU A 22 12.82 -0.15 4.81
CA LEU A 22 12.97 -1.53 5.23
C LEU A 22 14.43 -1.78 5.68
N PRO A 23 14.66 -2.74 6.60
CA PRO A 23 16.01 -3.15 6.98
C PRO A 23 16.85 -3.63 5.79
N ASP A 24 18.17 -3.69 5.98
CA ASP A 24 19.15 -4.25 5.02
C ASP A 24 19.05 -3.67 3.59
N GLN A 25 18.60 -2.42 3.46
CA GLN A 25 18.39 -1.75 2.17
C GLN A 25 17.44 -2.48 1.22
N GLN A 26 16.49 -3.25 1.77
CA GLN A 26 15.50 -4.00 0.98
C GLN A 26 14.42 -3.10 0.35
N GLY A 27 14.46 -1.80 0.67
CA GLY A 27 13.67 -0.76 0.03
C GLY A 27 12.83 0.02 1.01
N VAL A 28 11.57 0.24 0.64
CA VAL A 28 10.68 1.17 1.36
C VAL A 28 9.37 0.47 1.66
N ALA A 29 8.88 0.63 2.89
CA ALA A 29 7.56 0.20 3.29
C ALA A 29 6.64 1.41 3.48
N PHE A 30 5.43 1.29 2.95
CA PHE A 30 4.36 2.26 3.11
C PHE A 30 3.12 1.60 3.67
N SER A 31 2.56 2.08 4.78
CA SER A 31 1.40 1.49 5.44
C SER A 31 0.20 2.42 5.37
N ILE A 32 -0.94 1.86 4.99
CA ILE A 32 -2.24 2.51 5.08
C ILE A 32 -3.09 1.82 6.15
N LYS A 33 -3.88 2.59 6.89
CA LYS A 33 -4.90 2.06 7.79
C LYS A 33 -6.26 2.50 7.31
N ASN A 34 -7.16 1.57 7.08
CA ASN A 34 -8.50 1.94 6.65
C ASN A 34 -9.33 2.43 7.84
N LEU A 35 -9.70 3.72 7.88
CA LEU A 35 -10.60 4.30 8.89
C LEU A 35 -11.90 4.85 8.29
N LEU A 36 -12.24 4.43 7.06
CA LEU A 36 -13.35 5.01 6.30
C LEU A 36 -14.59 4.13 6.37
N ASP A 37 -14.54 2.97 5.71
CA ASP A 37 -15.59 1.96 5.64
C ASP A 37 -14.95 0.65 5.14
N THR A 38 -15.61 -0.50 5.26
CA THR A 38 -15.11 -1.76 4.70
C THR A 38 -15.08 -1.67 3.17
N VAL A 39 -13.90 -1.84 2.59
CA VAL A 39 -13.69 -1.69 1.13
C VAL A 39 -13.08 -2.96 0.52
N GLN A 40 -13.27 -3.10 -0.79
CA GLN A 40 -12.58 -4.11 -1.59
C GLN A 40 -11.45 -3.44 -2.38
N LEU A 41 -10.20 -3.78 -2.06
CA LEU A 41 -9.05 -3.39 -2.85
C LEU A 41 -8.95 -4.31 -4.06
N THR A 42 -9.26 -3.76 -5.23
CA THR A 42 -9.35 -4.51 -6.50
C THR A 42 -8.10 -4.40 -7.36
N GLY A 43 -7.13 -3.57 -6.98
CA GLY A 43 -5.92 -3.41 -7.77
C GLY A 43 -4.95 -2.39 -7.20
N VAL A 44 -3.70 -2.54 -7.61
CA VAL A 44 -2.63 -1.56 -7.44
C VAL A 44 -1.95 -1.47 -8.79
N GLU A 45 -1.88 -0.28 -9.38
CA GLU A 45 -1.26 -0.10 -10.70
C GLU A 45 0.25 0.12 -10.56
N GLN A 46 0.63 1.13 -9.78
CA GLN A 46 2.00 1.53 -9.56
C GLN A 46 2.12 2.38 -8.30
N VAL A 47 3.34 2.48 -7.77
CA VAL A 47 3.71 3.47 -6.75
C VAL A 47 4.81 4.35 -7.32
N SER A 48 4.66 5.67 -7.20
CA SER A 48 5.71 6.63 -7.56
C SER A 48 6.27 7.24 -6.27
N ILE A 49 7.57 7.09 -6.06
CA ILE A 49 8.25 7.58 -4.87
C ILE A 49 9.66 8.08 -5.21
N GLY A 50 9.98 9.31 -4.80
CA GLY A 50 11.30 9.90 -5.10
C GLY A 50 11.63 9.98 -6.60
N GLY A 51 10.62 10.06 -7.48
CA GLY A 51 10.80 10.02 -8.93
C GLY A 51 10.99 8.62 -9.52
N VAL A 52 11.01 7.58 -8.69
CA VAL A 52 11.06 6.17 -9.12
C VAL A 52 9.64 5.63 -9.22
N VAL A 53 9.32 5.01 -10.36
CA VAL A 53 8.05 4.31 -10.56
C VAL A 53 8.26 2.82 -10.31
N VAL A 54 7.51 2.29 -9.36
CA VAL A 54 7.50 0.87 -8.98
C VAL A 54 6.22 0.23 -9.55
N PRO A 55 6.34 -0.73 -10.48
CA PRO A 55 5.17 -1.40 -11.04
C PRO A 55 4.57 -2.39 -10.04
N ALA A 56 3.27 -2.71 -10.17
CA ALA A 56 2.58 -3.69 -9.32
C ALA A 56 3.31 -5.04 -9.15
N ALA A 57 4.04 -5.50 -10.17
CA ALA A 57 4.81 -6.75 -10.12
C ALA A 57 5.99 -6.71 -9.11
N ALA A 58 6.44 -5.50 -8.74
CA ALA A 58 7.53 -5.27 -7.79
C ALA A 58 7.03 -4.75 -6.43
N ILE A 59 5.73 -4.87 -6.16
CA ILE A 59 5.09 -4.44 -4.92
C ILE A 59 4.52 -5.67 -4.20
N GLN A 60 4.98 -5.87 -2.97
CA GLN A 60 4.40 -6.85 -2.05
C GLN A 60 3.44 -6.15 -1.10
N LEU A 61 2.34 -6.81 -0.78
CA LEU A 61 1.29 -6.33 0.09
C LEU A 61 1.22 -7.25 1.31
N GLU A 62 1.50 -6.71 2.48
CA GLU A 62 1.35 -7.40 3.75
C GLU A 62 0.07 -6.94 4.44
N LEU A 63 -0.80 -7.90 4.74
CA LEU A 63 -2.04 -7.70 5.48
C LEU A 63 -1.84 -7.78 6.99
N ALA A 64 -2.76 -7.17 7.72
CA ALA A 64 -2.93 -7.41 9.16
C ALA A 64 -3.11 -8.92 9.43
N GLY A 65 -2.05 -9.56 9.93
CA GLY A 65 -1.97 -11.02 10.10
C GLY A 65 -0.76 -11.69 9.44
N GLY A 66 0.08 -10.93 8.72
CA GLY A 66 1.33 -11.42 8.13
C GLY A 66 1.18 -12.14 6.79
N ALA A 67 -0.03 -12.15 6.22
CA ALA A 67 -0.24 -12.67 4.87
C ALA A 67 0.34 -11.71 3.84
N VAL A 68 1.24 -12.23 2.99
CA VAL A 68 1.89 -11.44 1.92
C VAL A 68 1.35 -11.85 0.55
N ARG A 69 1.00 -10.87 -0.28
CA ARG A 69 0.54 -11.07 -1.66
C ARG A 69 1.27 -10.13 -2.61
N LEU A 70 1.46 -10.54 -3.86
CA LEU A 70 1.90 -9.62 -4.91
C LEU A 70 0.74 -8.70 -5.28
N ALA A 71 1.02 -7.40 -5.42
CA ALA A 71 0.04 -6.41 -5.87
C ALA A 71 -0.54 -6.76 -7.25
N SER A 72 0.26 -7.36 -8.14
CA SER A 72 -0.21 -7.84 -9.45
C SER A 72 -1.18 -9.03 -9.40
N SER A 73 -1.39 -9.64 -8.22
CA SER A 73 -2.38 -10.70 -8.01
C SER A 73 -3.77 -10.17 -7.62
N LEU A 74 -3.89 -8.85 -7.39
CA LEU A 74 -5.16 -8.21 -7.12
C LEU A 74 -5.92 -7.97 -8.42
N GLY A 75 -7.24 -8.07 -8.33
CA GLY A 75 -8.15 -7.89 -9.44
C GLY A 75 -9.58 -7.73 -8.94
N PRO A 76 -10.52 -7.34 -9.82
CA PRO A 76 -11.94 -7.18 -9.46
C PRO A 76 -12.67 -8.52 -9.30
N GLU A 77 -12.04 -9.65 -9.65
CA GLU A 77 -12.67 -10.97 -9.58
C GLU A 77 -12.74 -11.52 -8.14
N PRO A 78 -13.74 -12.36 -7.82
CA PRO A 78 -13.83 -13.04 -6.53
C PRO A 78 -12.54 -13.82 -6.19
N GLY A 79 -11.97 -13.57 -5.01
CA GLY A 79 -10.71 -14.17 -4.55
C GLY A 79 -9.44 -13.41 -4.94
N GLN A 80 -9.51 -12.53 -5.94
CA GLN A 80 -8.45 -11.59 -6.27
C GLN A 80 -8.61 -10.28 -5.51
N ALA A 81 -9.85 -9.80 -5.37
CA ALA A 81 -10.16 -8.65 -4.53
C ALA A 81 -9.79 -8.93 -3.07
N LEU A 82 -9.22 -7.92 -2.43
CA LEU A 82 -8.83 -7.99 -1.03
C LEU A 82 -9.76 -7.15 -0.18
N GLU A 83 -10.49 -7.80 0.72
CA GLU A 83 -11.29 -7.08 1.71
C GLU A 83 -10.35 -6.41 2.70
N LEU A 84 -10.56 -5.11 2.90
CA LEU A 84 -9.88 -4.30 3.90
C LEU A 84 -10.95 -3.72 4.81
N ALA A 85 -11.22 -4.41 5.92
CA ALA A 85 -12.22 -3.98 6.90
C ALA A 85 -11.77 -2.69 7.61
N VAL A 86 -12.74 -1.95 8.17
CA VAL A 86 -12.45 -0.78 9.00
C VAL A 86 -11.52 -1.16 10.15
N GLY A 87 -10.48 -0.36 10.35
CA GLY A 87 -9.45 -0.56 11.35
C GLY A 87 -8.27 -1.42 10.91
N GLN A 88 -8.37 -2.14 9.78
CA GLN A 88 -7.27 -2.96 9.27
C GLN A 88 -6.19 -2.12 8.58
N GLY A 89 -4.96 -2.62 8.67
CA GLY A 89 -3.79 -2.07 8.00
C GLY A 89 -3.38 -2.90 6.80
N LEU A 90 -2.76 -2.24 5.83
CA LEU A 90 -2.11 -2.84 4.67
C LEU A 90 -0.76 -2.16 4.46
N THR A 91 0.30 -2.95 4.36
CA THR A 91 1.66 -2.46 4.13
C THR A 91 2.11 -2.83 2.72
N PHE A 92 2.54 -1.83 1.97
CA PHE A 92 3.16 -1.93 0.65
C PHE A 92 4.67 -1.98 0.85
N MET A 93 5.30 -3.10 0.53
CA MET A 93 6.75 -3.24 0.49
C MET A 93 7.21 -3.05 -0.96
N LEU A 94 8.00 -2.02 -1.17
CA LEU A 94 8.48 -1.57 -2.47
C LEU A 94 9.93 -2.02 -2.64
N ALA A 95 10.20 -2.79 -3.69
CA ALA A 95 11.56 -3.17 -4.08
C ALA A 95 12.29 -1.97 -4.74
N THR A 96 12.70 -1.01 -3.92
CA THR A 96 13.42 0.22 -4.36
C THR A 96 14.70 0.41 -3.55
N ALA A 97 15.49 1.43 -3.90
CA ALA A 97 16.47 1.95 -2.95
C ALA A 97 15.73 2.57 -1.73
N PRO A 98 16.36 2.57 -0.54
CA PRO A 98 15.84 3.31 0.60
C PRO A 98 15.80 4.82 0.32
N LEU A 99 14.89 5.52 1.00
CA LEU A 99 14.80 6.98 0.94
C LEU A 99 15.95 7.62 1.74
N PRO A 100 16.44 8.79 1.31
CA PRO A 100 17.39 9.58 2.11
C PRO A 100 16.74 9.99 3.45
N GLU A 101 17.54 9.97 4.52
CA GLU A 101 17.15 10.43 5.87
C GLU A 101 17.15 11.96 5.99
#